data_AF-A0A8T4TD61-F1
#
_entry.id   AF-A0A8T4TD61-F1
#
_cell.length_a   1.000
_cell.length_b   1.000
_cell.length_c   1.000
_cell.angle_alpha   90.00
_cell.angle_beta   90.00
_cell.angle_gamma   90.00
#
_symmetry.space_group_name_H-M   'P 1'
#
loop_
_entity.id
_entity.type
_entity.pdbx_description
1 polymer ?
#
loop_
_entity_poly.entity_id
_entity_poly.type
_entity_poly.pdbx_seq_one_letter_code
_entity_poly.pdbx_strand_id
1 'polypeptide(L)'
;MSDEYPPADIAGIAAFGAVEIDNYLNGKDTRFENVQRLAGILREYPVEECFSYTPFLEAFGNKAGREMKTIPEVALEVKLFVMELECIPEDPERLKELRSALCDISRGFLREAKSSYRAVA
;
A
#
# COMPACT_ATOMS: atom_id res chain seq x y z
N MET A 1 -2.22 -19.71 -5.96
CA MET A 1 -3.50 -18.99 -5.91
C MET A 1 -3.21 -17.52 -5.68
N SER A 2 -2.67 -16.82 -6.69
CA SER A 2 -2.19 -15.43 -6.57
C SER A 2 -2.50 -14.61 -7.82
N ASP A 3 -3.54 -15.01 -8.58
CA ASP A 3 -3.97 -14.31 -9.81
C ASP A 3 -5.05 -13.25 -9.55
N GLU A 4 -5.50 -13.09 -8.29
CA GLU A 4 -6.71 -12.32 -8.02
C GLU A 4 -6.49 -10.80 -8.05
N TYR A 5 -5.25 -10.33 -7.84
CA TYR A 5 -4.90 -8.91 -7.90
C TYR A 5 -3.51 -8.68 -8.53
N PRO A 6 -3.44 -8.43 -9.85
CA PRO A 6 -2.22 -8.02 -10.52
C PRO A 6 -1.54 -6.82 -9.83
N PRO A 7 -0.19 -6.75 -9.78
CA PRO A 7 0.52 -5.61 -9.20
C PRO A 7 0.05 -4.24 -9.73
N ALA A 8 -0.30 -4.16 -11.01
CA ALA A 8 -0.85 -2.93 -11.60
C ALA A 8 -2.20 -2.50 -10.99
N ASP A 9 -3.05 -3.46 -10.63
CA ASP A 9 -4.35 -3.20 -10.02
C ASP A 9 -4.19 -2.70 -8.58
N ILE A 10 -3.30 -3.34 -7.81
CA ILE A 10 -2.94 -2.88 -6.46
C ILE A 10 -2.38 -1.46 -6.53
N ALA A 11 -1.50 -1.18 -7.50
CA ALA A 11 -0.95 0.15 -7.70
C ALA A 11 -2.02 1.20 -8.01
N GLY A 12 -3.00 0.85 -8.85
CA GLY A 12 -4.13 1.72 -9.19
C GLY A 12 -5.02 2.02 -7.99
N ILE A 13 -5.41 0.98 -7.24
CA ILE A 13 -6.27 1.11 -6.05
C ILE A 13 -5.58 1.99 -5.00
N ALA A 14 -4.29 1.77 -4.74
CA ALA A 14 -3.52 2.60 -3.81
C ALA A 14 -3.45 4.07 -4.26
N ALA A 15 -3.26 4.34 -5.55
CA ALA A 15 -3.27 5.71 -6.07
C ALA A 15 -4.64 6.40 -5.89
N PHE A 16 -5.74 5.69 -6.16
CA PHE A 16 -7.08 6.23 -5.92
C PHE A 16 -7.35 6.45 -4.43
N GLY A 17 -6.88 5.56 -3.55
CA GLY A 17 -6.96 5.78 -2.10
C GLY A 17 -6.21 7.05 -1.65
N ALA A 18 -5.05 7.35 -2.23
CA ALA A 18 -4.33 8.59 -1.94
C ALA A 18 -5.14 9.84 -2.38
N VAL A 19 -5.83 9.76 -3.52
CA VAL A 19 -6.73 10.83 -4.01
C VAL A 19 -7.94 11.00 -3.09
N GLU A 20 -8.50 9.91 -2.55
CA GLU A 20 -9.59 9.99 -1.57
C GLU A 20 -9.17 10.75 -0.31
N ILE A 21 -7.95 10.52 0.18
CA ILE A 21 -7.42 11.29 1.32
C ILE A 21 -7.22 12.76 0.96
N ASP A 22 -6.65 13.06 -0.21
CA ASP A 22 -6.51 14.45 -0.68
C ASP A 22 -7.90 15.13 -0.78
N ASN A 23 -8.94 14.43 -1.23
CA ASN A 23 -10.30 14.94 -1.27
C ASN A 23 -10.85 15.22 0.13
N TYR A 24 -10.69 14.27 1.07
CA TYR A 24 -11.12 14.44 2.45
C TYR A 24 -10.44 15.64 3.13
N LEU A 25 -9.11 15.77 2.99
CA LEU A 25 -8.34 16.89 3.54
C LEU A 25 -8.77 18.25 2.98
N ASN A 26 -9.36 18.28 1.78
CA ASN A 26 -9.94 19.46 1.15
C ASN A 26 -11.43 19.67 1.50
N GLY A 27 -11.98 18.92 2.46
CA GLY A 27 -13.38 19.01 2.88
C GLY A 27 -14.38 18.44 1.87
N LYS A 28 -13.95 17.49 1.04
CA LYS A 28 -14.80 16.81 0.04
C LYS A 28 -15.16 15.39 0.50
N ASP A 29 -15.48 14.52 -0.46
CA ASP A 29 -15.89 13.10 -0.30
C ASP A 29 -15.16 12.36 0.82
N THR A 30 -15.92 11.62 1.63
CA THR A 30 -15.45 10.91 2.83
C THR A 30 -15.66 9.40 2.75
N ARG A 31 -15.95 8.86 1.56
CA ARG A 31 -16.35 7.44 1.44
C ARG A 31 -15.20 6.46 1.51
N PHE A 32 -13.97 6.89 1.18
CA PHE A 32 -12.74 6.10 1.30
C PHE A 32 -12.85 4.67 0.72
N GLU A 33 -13.57 4.50 -0.39
CA GLU A 33 -13.92 3.20 -0.96
C GLU A 33 -12.67 2.44 -1.41
N ASN A 34 -11.71 3.13 -2.01
CA ASN A 34 -10.46 2.53 -2.47
C ASN A 34 -9.49 2.24 -1.32
N VAL A 35 -9.49 3.08 -0.27
CA VAL A 35 -8.75 2.80 0.97
C VAL A 35 -9.24 1.50 1.62
N GLN A 36 -10.56 1.35 1.77
CA GLN A 36 -11.17 0.12 2.32
C GLN A 36 -10.94 -1.09 1.42
N ARG A 37 -11.05 -0.92 0.10
CA ARG A 37 -10.76 -1.99 -0.88
C ARG A 37 -9.30 -2.45 -0.78
N LEU A 38 -8.36 -1.51 -0.67
CA LEU A 38 -6.95 -1.86 -0.50
C LEU A 38 -6.71 -2.63 0.79
N ALA A 39 -7.34 -2.24 1.90
CA ALA A 39 -7.24 -2.97 3.16
C ALA A 39 -7.65 -4.44 2.99
N GLY A 40 -8.76 -4.69 2.30
CA GLY A 40 -9.22 -6.05 1.99
C GLY A 40 -8.19 -6.86 1.20
N ILE A 41 -7.62 -6.28 0.14
CA ILE A 41 -6.59 -6.94 -0.69
C ILE A 41 -5.35 -7.25 0.15
N LEU A 42 -4.85 -6.26 0.90
CA LEU A 42 -3.62 -6.40 1.68
C LEU A 42 -3.77 -7.35 2.87
N ARG A 43 -4.98 -7.49 3.43
CA ARG A 43 -5.28 -8.46 4.49
C ARG A 43 -5.08 -9.91 4.02
N GLU A 44 -5.41 -10.18 2.77
CA GLU A 44 -5.28 -11.49 2.15
C GLU A 44 -3.96 -11.66 1.40
N TYR A 45 -3.15 -10.60 1.29
CA TYR A 45 -1.89 -10.63 0.56
C TYR A 45 -0.85 -11.48 1.31
N PRO A 46 -0.30 -12.54 0.69
CA PRO A 46 0.54 -13.50 1.39
C PRO A 46 1.98 -13.00 1.52
N VAL A 47 2.22 -11.94 2.31
CA VAL A 47 3.56 -11.30 2.44
C VAL A 47 4.66 -12.30 2.83
N GLU A 48 4.34 -13.29 3.66
CA GLU A 48 5.28 -14.29 4.17
C GLU A 48 5.59 -15.41 3.14
N GLU A 49 4.73 -15.61 2.14
CA GLU A 49 4.88 -16.64 1.10
C GLU A 49 5.23 -16.04 -0.28
N CYS A 50 5.09 -14.73 -0.44
CA CYS A 50 5.30 -14.05 -1.70
C CYS A 50 6.79 -13.76 -1.93
N PHE A 51 7.30 -14.14 -3.09
CA PHE A 51 8.64 -13.75 -3.56
C PHE A 51 8.80 -12.24 -3.76
N SER A 52 7.70 -11.49 -3.70
CA SER A 52 7.68 -10.04 -3.94
C SER A 52 7.04 -9.27 -2.80
N TYR A 53 7.84 -9.09 -1.74
CA TYR A 53 7.60 -8.12 -0.67
C TYR A 53 8.39 -6.82 -0.92
N THR A 54 9.07 -6.71 -2.07
CA THR A 54 9.86 -5.54 -2.48
C THR A 54 9.05 -4.24 -2.52
N PRO A 55 7.80 -4.21 -3.03
CA PRO A 55 6.99 -2.99 -2.97
C PRO A 55 6.79 -2.46 -1.54
N PHE A 56 6.61 -3.37 -0.57
CA PHE A 56 6.45 -3.01 0.84
C PHE A 56 7.77 -2.60 1.48
N LEU A 57 8.89 -3.26 1.15
CA LEU A 57 10.22 -2.81 1.58
C LEU A 57 10.52 -1.41 1.07
N GLU A 58 10.21 -1.08 -0.19
CA GLU A 58 10.42 0.26 -0.71
C GLU A 58 9.51 1.30 -0.01
N ALA A 59 8.25 0.92 0.27
CA ALA A 59 7.28 1.81 0.89
C ALA A 59 7.51 2.06 2.39
N PHE A 60 8.01 1.06 3.10
CA PHE A 60 8.13 1.12 4.56
C PHE A 60 9.59 1.13 5.05
N GLY A 61 10.52 0.51 4.32
CA GLY A 61 11.87 0.20 4.78
C GLY A 61 12.80 1.39 5.00
N ASN A 62 12.40 2.61 4.63
CA ASN A 62 13.14 3.85 4.92
C ASN A 62 12.39 4.81 5.86
N LYS A 63 11.24 4.41 6.40
CA LYS A 63 10.48 5.27 7.32
C LYS A 63 11.16 5.28 8.70
N ALA A 64 11.24 6.46 9.30
CA ALA A 64 11.77 6.69 10.66
C ALA A 64 13.24 6.28 10.92
N GLY A 65 14.08 6.18 9.88
CA GLY A 65 15.52 5.88 10.06
C GLY A 65 15.83 4.46 10.53
N ARG A 66 14.88 3.54 10.40
CA ARG A 66 15.08 2.09 10.61
C ARG A 66 15.09 1.38 9.26
N GLU A 67 16.19 0.70 8.96
CA GLU A 67 16.21 -0.30 7.89
C GLU A 67 15.42 -1.52 8.34
N MET A 68 14.36 -1.88 7.62
CA MET A 68 13.71 -3.19 7.77
C MET A 68 14.61 -4.25 7.15
N LYS A 69 14.94 -5.29 7.91
CA LYS A 69 15.97 -6.29 7.53
C LYS A 69 15.39 -7.67 7.30
N THR A 70 14.16 -7.93 7.75
CA THR A 70 13.58 -9.27 7.75
C THR A 70 12.15 -9.29 7.21
N ILE A 71 11.76 -10.42 6.60
CA ILE A 71 10.39 -10.65 6.10
C ILE A 71 9.32 -10.48 7.23
N PRO A 72 9.54 -10.98 8.46
CA PRO A 72 8.59 -10.76 9.56
C PRO A 72 8.36 -9.30 9.92
N GLU A 73 9.39 -8.44 9.83
CA GLU A 73 9.23 -7.00 10.06
C GLU A 73 8.33 -6.39 8.99
N VAL A 74 8.53 -6.75 7.73
CA VAL A 74 7.69 -6.27 6.62
C VAL A 74 6.25 -6.77 6.77
N ALA A 75 6.07 -8.04 7.12
CA ALA A 75 4.74 -8.62 7.34
C ALA A 75 4.00 -7.93 8.51
N LEU A 76 4.72 -7.58 9.58
CA LEU A 76 4.15 -6.81 10.69
C LEU A 76 3.74 -5.40 10.25
N GLU A 77 4.58 -4.71 9.50
CA GLU A 77 4.30 -3.37 9.01
C GLU A 77 3.12 -3.34 8.05
N VAL A 78 2.98 -4.34 7.17
CA VAL A 78 1.80 -4.50 6.34
C VAL A 78 0.55 -4.71 7.20
N LYS A 79 0.61 -5.52 8.27
CA LYS A 79 -0.52 -5.71 9.19
C LYS A 79 -0.91 -4.40 9.90
N LEU A 80 0.07 -3.63 10.38
CA LEU A 80 -0.16 -2.33 11.01
C LEU A 80 -0.78 -1.34 10.01
N PHE A 81 -0.27 -1.33 8.79
CA PHE A 81 -0.80 -0.51 7.72
C PHE A 81 -2.25 -0.87 7.36
N VAL A 82 -2.58 -2.17 7.27
CA VAL A 82 -3.94 -2.65 7.06
C VAL A 82 -4.87 -2.16 8.17
N MET A 83 -4.47 -2.23 9.43
CA MET A 83 -5.26 -1.70 10.56
C MET A 83 -5.52 -0.19 10.42
N GLU A 84 -4.55 0.57 9.93
CA GLU A 84 -4.72 2.01 9.70
C GLU A 84 -5.66 2.32 8.53
N LEU A 85 -5.65 1.50 7.47
CA LEU A 85 -6.61 1.61 6.37
C LEU A 85 -8.04 1.26 6.80
N GLU A 86 -8.20 0.31 7.72
CA GLU A 86 -9.50 -0.09 8.29
C GLU A 86 -10.06 0.96 9.26
N CYS A 87 -9.17 1.60 10.03
CA CYS A 87 -9.49 2.62 11.03
C CYS A 87 -8.85 3.95 10.64
N ILE A 88 -9.37 4.55 9.56
CA ILE A 88 -8.82 5.76 8.95
C ILE A 88 -8.69 6.87 10.00
N PRO A 89 -7.50 7.48 10.16
CA PRO A 89 -7.28 8.50 11.17
C PRO A 89 -8.06 9.78 10.85
N GLU A 90 -8.60 10.44 11.86
CA GLU A 90 -9.23 11.76 11.72
C GLU A 90 -8.21 12.90 11.76
N ASP A 91 -7.01 12.64 12.31
CA ASP A 91 -5.94 13.61 12.41
C ASP A 91 -5.36 13.97 11.03
N PRO A 92 -5.32 15.26 10.64
CA PRO A 92 -4.85 15.68 9.32
C PRO A 92 -3.38 15.34 9.02
N GLU A 93 -2.50 15.34 10.02
CA GLU A 93 -1.10 14.99 9.79
C GLU A 93 -0.94 13.50 9.56
N ARG A 94 -1.63 12.66 10.35
CA ARG A 94 -1.70 11.21 10.10
C ARG A 94 -2.32 10.87 8.75
N LEU A 95 -3.34 11.62 8.31
CA LEU A 95 -3.89 11.45 6.96
C LEU A 95 -2.86 11.76 5.87
N LYS A 96 -2.03 12.80 6.03
CA LYS A 96 -0.94 13.09 5.08
C LYS A 96 0.10 11.96 5.06
N GLU A 97 0.42 11.38 6.20
CA GLU A 97 1.32 10.23 6.30
C GLU A 97 0.73 8.99 5.58
N LEU A 98 -0.55 8.69 5.84
CA LEU A 98 -1.29 7.61 5.19
C LEU A 98 -1.33 7.81 3.67
N ARG A 99 -1.62 9.04 3.22
CA ARG A 99 -1.60 9.43 1.80
C ARG A 99 -0.22 9.25 1.18
N SER A 100 0.85 9.60 1.89
CA SER A 100 2.22 9.34 1.42
C SER A 100 2.50 7.84 1.29
N ALA A 101 2.10 7.03 2.29
CA ALA A 101 2.26 5.59 2.27
C ALA A 101 1.55 4.94 1.08
N LEU A 102 0.31 5.36 0.79
CA LEU A 102 -0.44 4.90 -0.38
C LEU A 102 0.26 5.23 -1.70
N CYS A 103 0.81 6.44 -1.82
CA CYS A 103 1.64 6.81 -2.97
C CYS A 103 2.91 5.95 -3.09
N ASP A 104 3.55 5.63 -1.98
CA ASP A 104 4.76 4.79 -1.97
C ASP A 104 4.45 3.36 -2.40
N ILE A 105 3.38 2.77 -1.86
CA ILE A 105 2.87 1.45 -2.25
C ILE A 105 2.51 1.43 -3.73
N SER A 106 1.77 2.43 -4.20
CA SER A 106 1.41 2.55 -5.62
C SER A 106 2.64 2.53 -6.52
N ARG A 107 3.69 3.28 -6.16
CA ARG A 107 4.95 3.31 -6.91
C ARG A 107 5.68 1.98 -6.87
N GLY A 108 5.75 1.32 -5.71
CA GLY A 108 6.40 0.01 -5.55
C GLY A 108 5.75 -1.05 -6.45
N PHE A 109 4.43 -1.18 -6.38
CA PHE A 109 3.68 -2.15 -7.18
C PHE A 109 3.68 -1.83 -8.68
N LEU A 110 3.71 -0.55 -9.07
CA LEU A 110 3.84 -0.17 -10.48
C LEU A 110 5.22 -0.54 -11.06
N ARG A 111 6.29 -0.44 -10.26
CA ARG A 111 7.64 -0.86 -10.66
C ARG A 111 7.71 -2.37 -10.83
N GLU A 112 7.14 -3.11 -9.89
CA GLU A 112 7.01 -4.55 -9.98
C GLU A 112 6.27 -4.97 -11.25
N ALA A 113 5.10 -4.37 -11.52
CA ALA A 113 4.33 -4.64 -12.73
C ALA A 113 5.19 -4.49 -14.00
N LYS A 114 5.96 -3.39 -14.10
CA LYS A 114 6.85 -3.11 -15.23
C LYS A 114 8.00 -4.11 -15.36
N SER A 115 8.55 -4.58 -14.26
CA SER A 115 9.61 -5.60 -14.26
C SER A 115 9.10 -6.95 -14.75
N SER A 116 7.88 -7.33 -14.37
CA SER A 116 7.22 -8.55 -14.87
C SER A 116 7.01 -8.52 -16.38
N TYR A 117 6.66 -7.36 -16.96
CA TYR A 117 6.54 -7.23 -18.43
C TYR A 117 7.87 -7.34 -19.18
N ARG A 118 9.00 -6.92 -18.57
CA ARG A 118 10.33 -7.00 -19.20
C ARG A 118 10.94 -8.39 -19.16
N ALA A 119 10.54 -9.25 -18.23
CA ALA A 119 11.04 -10.61 -18.13
C ALA A 119 10.46 -11.56 -19.20
N VAL A 120 9.40 -11.13 -19.91
CA VAL A 120 8.62 -11.95 -20.86
C VAL A 120 8.79 -11.47 -22.31
N ALA A 121 9.50 -10.37 -22.54
CA ALA A 121 9.79 -9.80 -23.86
C ALA A 121 11.22 -10.10 -24.32
#